data_AF-A0A958ZAQ2-F1
#
_entry.id   AF-A0A958ZAQ2-F1
#
_cell.length_a   1.000
_cell.length_b   1.000
_cell.length_c   1.000
_cell.angle_alpha   90.00
_cell.angle_beta   90.00
_cell.angle_gamma   90.00
#
_symmetry.space_group_name_H-M   'P 1'
#
loop_
_entity.id
_entity.type
_entity.pdbx_description
1 polymer ?
#
loop_
_entity_poly.entity_id
_entity_poly.type
_entity_poly.pdbx_seq_one_letter_code
_entity_poly.pdbx_strand_id
1 'polypeptide(L)' 'MFQLGKTIVSEEIIEKEFVCNLSACKGACCVDGEAGAPLEEKELKILMDNYPKIKPF' A
#
# COMPACT_ATOMS: atom_id res chain seq x y z
N MET A 1 11.86 -9.19 17.02
CA MET A 1 11.67 -10.25 15.99
C MET A 1 11.64 -11.59 16.70
N PHE A 2 10.78 -12.54 16.31
CA PHE A 2 10.65 -13.86 16.95
C PHE A 2 10.80 -15.01 15.94
N GLN A 3 11.13 -16.22 16.42
CA GLN A 3 11.45 -17.37 15.58
C GLN A 3 10.32 -18.42 15.59
N LEU A 4 9.94 -18.89 14.40
CA LEU A 4 9.03 -20.02 14.18
C LEU A 4 9.74 -21.08 13.34
N GLY A 5 10.17 -22.18 13.97
CA GLY A 5 10.94 -23.22 13.33
C GLY A 5 12.27 -22.67 12.78
N LYS A 6 12.41 -22.60 11.45
CA LYS A 6 13.59 -22.04 10.76
C LYS A 6 13.40 -20.62 10.22
N THR A 7 12.25 -20.00 10.49
CA THR A 7 11.89 -18.67 9.96
C THR A 7 11.97 -17.62 11.06
N ILE A 8 12.59 -16.48 10.75
CA ILE A 8 12.59 -15.29 11.60
C ILE A 8 11.44 -14.39 11.13
N VAL A 9 10.60 -13.98 12.07
CA VAL A 9 9.41 -13.16 11.85
C VAL A 9 9.57 -11.82 12.56
N SER A 10 9.22 -10.74 11.86
CA SER A 10 9.24 -9.40 12.46
C SER A 10 8.13 -9.26 13.50
N GLU A 11 8.42 -8.61 14.64
CA GLU A 11 7.39 -8.28 15.64
C GLU A 11 6.40 -7.24 15.12
N GLU A 12 6.76 -6.50 14.06
CA GLU A 12 5.85 -5.60 13.38
C GLU A 12 4.56 -6.30 12.92
N ILE A 13 4.59 -7.63 12.73
CA ILE A 13 3.38 -8.38 12.38
C ILE A 13 2.30 -8.37 13.46
N ILE A 14 2.69 -8.13 14.71
CA ILE A 14 1.80 -8.05 15.88
C ILE A 14 1.47 -6.59 16.18
N GLU A 15 2.43 -5.69 15.98
CA GLU A 15 2.34 -4.28 16.38
C GLU A 15 1.66 -3.39 15.33
N LYS A 16 1.79 -3.71 14.04
CA LYS A 16 1.27 -2.88 12.95
C LYS A 16 -0.04 -3.44 12.40
N GLU A 17 -1.01 -2.56 12.19
CA GLU A 17 -2.22 -2.90 11.45
C GLU A 17 -1.92 -2.90 9.94
N PHE A 18 -2.10 -4.06 9.29
CA PHE A 18 -1.94 -4.20 7.84
C PHE A 18 -3.14 -3.71 7.04
N VAL A 19 -4.22 -3.29 7.71
CA VAL A 19 -5.44 -2.79 7.11
C VAL A 19 -5.86 -1.50 7.82
N CYS A 20 -6.48 -0.57 7.10
CA CYS A 20 -6.94 0.67 7.71
C CYS A 20 -8.13 0.41 8.65
N ASN A 21 -8.05 0.94 9.87
CA ASN A 21 -9.19 1.01 10.79
C ASN A 21 -10.16 2.14 10.37
N LEU A 22 -11.02 1.84 9.39
CA LEU A 22 -11.99 2.80 8.84
C LEU A 22 -13.00 3.31 9.88
N SER A 23 -13.29 2.54 10.92
CA SER A 23 -14.17 2.98 12.02
C SER A 23 -13.54 4.10 12.83
N ALA A 24 -12.22 4.05 13.03
CA ALA A 24 -11.46 5.07 13.75
C ALA A 24 -11.21 6.31 12.88
N CYS A 25 -10.76 6.13 11.64
CA CYS A 25 -10.37 7.26 10.79
C CYS A 25 -11.52 7.85 9.95
N LYS A 26 -12.63 7.12 9.77
CA LYS A 26 -13.78 7.51 8.92
C LYS A 26 -13.40 7.87 7.47
N GLY A 27 -12.26 7.35 6.98
CA GLY A 27 -11.71 7.70 5.68
C GLY A 27 -10.91 9.01 5.64
N ALA A 28 -10.75 9.72 6.76
CA ALA A 28 -9.99 10.97 6.82
C ALA A 28 -8.54 10.79 6.34
N CYS A 29 -7.86 9.70 6.72
CA CYS A 29 -6.50 9.42 6.24
C CYS A 29 -6.39 9.16 4.73
N CYS A 30 -7.49 8.81 4.04
CA CYS A 30 -7.53 8.62 2.59
C CYS A 30 -7.92 9.90 1.83
N VAL A 31 -8.50 10.88 2.55
CA VAL A 31 -8.96 12.16 2.00
C VAL A 31 -7.96 13.27 2.31
N ASP A 32 -7.43 13.31 3.53
CA ASP A 32 -6.37 14.22 4.00
C ASP A 32 -4.97 13.67 3.74
N GLY A 33 -4.82 12.34 3.61
CA GLY A 33 -3.58 11.72 3.18
C GLY A 33 -3.43 11.89 1.67
N GLU A 34 -2.74 12.95 1.28
CA GLU A 34 -2.26 13.29 -0.07
C GLU A 34 -2.20 12.06 -0.99
N ALA A 35 -3.18 11.92 -1.90
CA ALA A 35 -3.22 11.18 -3.19
C ALA A 35 -2.33 9.92 -3.46
N GLY A 36 -1.68 9.32 -2.48
CA GLY A 36 -0.46 8.55 -2.66
C GLY A 36 0.77 9.44 -2.95
N ALA A 37 1.95 8.81 -3.00
CA ALA A 37 3.15 9.48 -3.49
C ALA A 37 2.91 9.99 -4.92
N PRO A 38 3.26 11.26 -5.23
CA PRO A 38 3.11 11.79 -6.57
C PRO A 38 3.96 10.96 -7.53
N LEU A 39 3.37 10.60 -8.67
CA LEU A 39 4.11 9.94 -9.73
C LEU A 39 5.10 10.91 -10.35
N GLU A 40 6.32 10.43 -10.57
CA GLU A 40 7.24 11.11 -11.48
C GLU A 40 6.71 11.00 -12.93
N GLU A 41 7.07 11.95 -13.79
CA GLU A 41 6.66 11.93 -15.21
C GLU A 41 7.05 10.62 -15.92
N LYS A 42 8.20 10.05 -15.53
CA LYS A 42 8.70 8.77 -16.05
C LYS A 42 7.77 7.60 -15.68
N GLU A 43 7.21 7.62 -14.48
CA GLU A 43 6.34 6.56 -13.96
C GLU A 43 4.95 6.66 -14.60
N LEU A 44 4.45 7.90 -14.76
CA LEU A 44 3.18 8.16 -15.45
C LEU A 44 3.21 7.62 -16.88
N LYS A 45 4.32 7.82 -17.61
CA LYS A 45 4.48 7.32 -18.98
C LYS A 45 4.38 5.79 -19.04
N ILE A 46 5.05 5.08 -18.13
CA ILE A 46 5.00 3.61 -18.05
C ILE A 46 3.57 3.13 -17.82
N LEU A 47 2.83 3.79 -16.92
CA LEU A 47 1.44 3.43 -16.64
C LEU A 47 0.55 3.64 -17.87
N MET A 48 0.68 4.77 -18.56
CA MET A 48 -0.10 5.07 -19.77
C MET A 48 0.17 4.07 -20.90
N ASP A 49 1.44 3.71 -21.12
CA ASP A 49 1.85 2.76 -22.15
C ASP A 49 1.31 1.33 -21.88
N ASN A 50 1.13 0.97 -20.60
CA ASN A 50 0.66 -0.36 -20.21
C ASN A 50 -0.84 -0.43 -19.90
N TYR A 51 -1.51 0.71 -19.68
CA TYR A 51 -2.92 0.78 -19.33
C TYR A 51 -3.84 -0.01 -20.28
N PRO A 52 -3.66 0.01 -21.62
CA PRO A 52 -4.49 -0.78 -22.54
C PRO A 52 -4.40 -2.30 -22.31
N LYS A 53 -3.27 -2.79 -21.78
CA LYS A 53 -3.05 -4.22 -21.51
C LYS A 53 -3.65 -4.66 -20.17
N ILE A 54 -3.73 -3.74 -19.22
CA ILE A 54 -4.17 -4.02 -17.84
C ILE A 54 -5.68 -3.84 -17.71
N LYS A 55 -6.25 -2.81 -18.34
CA LYS A 55 -7.68 -2.46 -18.27
C LYS A 55 -8.69 -3.62 -18.49
N PRO A 56 -8.42 -4.63 -19.33
CA PRO A 56 -9.37 -5.73 -19.56
C PRO A 56 -9.47 -6.76 -18.42
N PHE A 57 -8.60 -6.70 -17.41
CA PHE A 57 -8.54 -7.60 -16.27
C PHE A 57 -9.01 -6.89 -14.99
#